data_AF-A0A7V9NHC5-F1
#
_entry.id   AF-A0A7V9NHC5-F1
#
_cell.length_a   1.000
_cell.length_b   1.000
_cell.length_c   1.000
_cell.angle_alpha   90.00
_cell.angle_beta   90.00
_cell.angle_gamma   90.00
#
_symmetry.space_group_name_H-M   'P 1'
#
loop_
_entity.id
_entity.type
_entity.pdbx_description
1 polymer ?
#
loop_
_entity_poly.entity_id
_entity_poly.type
_entity_poly.pdbx_seq_one_letter_code
_entity_poly.pdbx_strand_id
1 'polypeptide(L)' 'MKRAASLPARVLWNAFYWTYERATWQYDLMVIAILAFVWLTPPDWLNDPMASGCGPLGWVLAQLR' A
#
# COMPACT_ATOMS: atom_id res chain seq x y z
N MET A 1 1.65 24.89 22.21
CA MET A 1 2.49 24.06 21.31
C MET A 1 2.24 22.54 21.41
N LYS A 2 1.42 22.02 22.33
CA LYS A 2 1.22 20.56 22.52
C LYS A 2 0.15 19.88 21.64
N ARG A 3 -0.59 20.63 20.80
CA ARG A 3 -1.68 20.10 19.95
C ARG A 3 -1.24 19.60 18.57
N ALA A 4 -0.09 20.03 18.07
CA ALA A 4 0.34 19.69 16.70
C ALA A 4 0.89 18.26 16.61
N ALA A 5 1.61 17.79 17.64
CA ALA A 5 2.17 16.44 17.70
C ALA A 5 1.09 15.33 17.78
N SER A 6 -0.15 15.66 18.15
CA SER A 6 -1.22 14.66 18.23
C SER A 6 -1.83 14.31 16.87
N LEU A 7 -1.72 15.17 15.86
CA LEU A 7 -2.32 14.91 14.54
C LEU A 7 -1.63 13.73 13.81
N PRO A 8 -0.30 13.70 13.61
CA PRO A 8 0.34 12.57 12.94
C PRO A 8 0.20 11.29 13.76
N ALA A 9 0.32 11.37 15.09
CA ALA A 9 0.11 10.22 15.97
C ALA A 9 -1.31 9.63 15.85
N ARG A 10 -2.33 10.49 15.71
CA ARG A 10 -3.73 10.07 15.54
C ARG A 10 -4.00 9.49 14.15
N VAL A 11 -3.37 10.03 13.11
CA VAL A 11 -3.45 9.46 11.76
C VAL A 11 -2.84 8.05 11.73
N LEU A 12 -1.66 7.88 12.32
CA LEU A 12 -0.99 6.57 12.43
C LEU A 12 -1.82 5.59 13.26
N TRP A 13 -2.37 6.04 14.38
CA TRP A 13 -3.25 5.22 15.21
C TRP A 13 -4.49 4.75 14.44
N ASN A 14 -5.17 5.67 13.75
CA ASN A 14 -6.37 5.34 12.98
C ASN A 14 -6.07 4.40 11.80
N ALA A 15 -4.91 4.57 11.16
CA ALA A 15 -4.48 3.68 10.09
C ALA A 15 -4.14 2.28 10.62
N PHE A 16 -3.41 2.19 11.73
CA PHE A 16 -2.99 0.91 12.32
C PHE A 16 -4.18 0.10 12.86
N TYR A 17 -5.14 0.76 13.54
CA TYR A 17 -6.35 0.12 14.06
C TYR A 17 -7.52 0.09 13.09
N TRP A 18 -7.32 0.54 11.84
CA TRP A 18 -8.35 0.54 10.80
C TRP A 18 -9.66 1.21 11.23
N THR A 19 -9.57 2.40 11.84
CA THR A 19 -10.74 3.08 12.44
C THR A 19 -11.43 4.07 11.53
N TYR A 20 -10.89 4.31 10.32
CA TYR A 20 -11.56 5.15 9.34
C TYR A 20 -12.84 4.48 8.84
N GLU A 21 -13.90 5.27 8.71
CA GLU A 21 -15.20 4.81 8.22
C GLU A 21 -15.11 4.41 6.74
N ARG A 22 -15.96 3.45 6.33
CA ARG A 22 -16.07 3.03 4.92
C ARG A 22 -16.58 4.19 4.05
N ALA A 23 -16.19 4.18 2.77
CA ALA A 23 -16.53 5.25 1.81
C ALA A 23 -16.00 6.66 2.21
N THR A 24 -14.90 6.69 2.96
CA THR A 24 -14.13 7.92 3.21
C THR A 24 -12.82 7.87 2.42
N TRP A 25 -12.33 9.03 1.99
CA TRP A 25 -11.10 9.08 1.19
C TRP A 25 -9.87 8.54 1.94
N GLN A 26 -9.83 8.64 3.27
CA GLN A 26 -8.74 8.08 4.08
C GLN A 26 -8.76 6.56 4.06
N TYR A 27 -9.95 5.96 4.12
CA TYR A 27 -10.13 4.53 3.96
C TYR A 27 -9.69 4.08 2.56
N ASP A 28 -10.11 4.82 1.52
CA ASP A 28 -9.75 4.51 0.14
C ASP A 28 -8.22 4.57 -0.06
N LEU A 29 -7.53 5.54 0.55
CA LEU A 29 -6.06 5.61 0.53
C LEU A 29 -5.40 4.39 1.18
N MET A 30 -5.94 3.91 2.30
CA MET A 30 -5.41 2.71 2.96
C MET A 30 -5.59 1.47 2.09
N VAL A 31 -6.74 1.34 1.40
CA VAL A 31 -6.99 0.25 0.46
C VAL A 31 -6.02 0.34 -0.73
N ILE A 32 -5.86 1.52 -1.32
CA ILE A 32 -4.90 1.76 -2.41
C ILE A 32 -3.49 1.40 -1.97
N ALA A 33 -3.08 1.73 -0.76
CA ALA A 33 -1.76 1.38 -0.23
C ALA A 33 -1.55 -0.14 -0.15
N ILE A 34 -2.56 -0.90 0.28
CA ILE A 34 -2.48 -2.38 0.30
C ILE A 34 -2.46 -2.95 -1.12
N LEU A 35 -3.33 -2.47 -2.02
CA LEU A 35 -3.35 -2.95 -3.40
C LEU A 35 -2.02 -2.65 -4.11
N ALA A 36 -1.47 -1.45 -3.89
CA ALA A 36 -0.15 -1.08 -4.37
C ALA A 36 0.91 -2.03 -3.80
N PHE A 37 0.88 -2.35 -2.50
CA PHE A 37 1.80 -3.32 -1.93
C PHE A 37 1.69 -4.71 -2.60
N VAL A 38 0.47 -5.21 -2.81
CA VAL A 38 0.25 -6.52 -3.46
C VAL A 38 0.75 -6.52 -4.91
N TRP A 39 0.49 -5.45 -5.68
CA TRP A 39 0.85 -5.39 -7.10
C TRP A 39 2.30 -5.00 -7.35
N LEU A 40 2.89 -4.20 -6.46
CA LEU A 40 4.28 -3.77 -6.54
C LEU A 40 5.24 -4.79 -5.91
N THR A 41 4.76 -5.76 -5.15
CA THR A 41 5.63 -6.83 -4.65
C THR A 41 5.87 -7.84 -5.78
N PRO A 42 7.11 -7.96 -6.30
CA PRO A 42 7.41 -8.90 -7.37
C PRO A 42 7.23 -10.34 -6.87
N PRO A 43 6.64 -11.24 -7.69
CA PRO A 43 6.50 -12.65 -7.33
C PRO A 43 7.84 -13.32 -6.97
N ASP A 44 8.91 -12.90 -7.64
CA ASP A 44 10.27 -13.41 -7.42
C ASP A 44 10.77 -13.15 -5.99
N TRP A 45 10.30 -12.09 -5.32
CA TRP A 45 10.68 -11.83 -3.92
C TRP A 45 10.12 -12.87 -2.96
N LEU A 46 8.96 -13.44 -3.28
CA LEU A 46 8.33 -14.49 -2.48
C LEU A 46 8.74 -15.90 -2.92
N ASN A 47 9.54 -16.04 -3.99
CA ASN A 47 9.84 -17.31 -4.64
C ASN A 47 8.55 -18.11 -4.91
N ASP A 48 7.51 -17.42 -5.37
CA ASP A 48 6.19 -18.03 -5.57
C ASP A 48 6.24 -19.04 -6.73
N PRO A 49 5.99 -20.35 -6.50
CA PRO A 49 6.03 -21.36 -7.54
C PRO A 49 4.83 -21.30 -8.50
N MET A 50 3.76 -20.59 -8.14
CA MET A 50 2.53 -20.49 -8.92
C MET A 50 2.44 -19.21 -9.76
N ALA A 51 3.11 -18.15 -9.35
CA ALA A 51 3.15 -16.90 -10.10
C ALA A 51 4.37 -16.86 -11.03
N SER A 52 4.17 -17.23 -12.30
CA SER A 52 5.22 -17.20 -13.34
C SER A 52 5.05 -15.97 -14.24
N GLY A 53 6.04 -15.06 -14.25
CA GLY A 53 6.09 -13.90 -15.16
C GLY A 53 6.67 -12.64 -14.53
N CYS A 54 7.05 -11.65 -15.35
CA CYS A 54 7.42 -10.34 -14.82
C CYS A 54 6.14 -9.67 -14.30
N GLY A 55 6.07 -9.37 -13.00
CA GLY A 55 4.89 -8.70 -12.42
C GLY A 55 4.57 -7.36 -13.10
N PRO A 56 3.50 -6.63 -12.69
CA PRO A 56 3.16 -5.33 -13.28
C PRO A 56 4.35 -4.37 -13.36
N LEU A 57 5.20 -4.37 -12.33
CA LEU A 57 6.46 -3.63 -12.33
C LEU A 57 7.47 -4.10 -13.38
N GLY A 58 7.61 -5.41 -13.57
CA GLY A 58 8.49 -5.97 -14.60
C GLY A 58 8.06 -5.54 -16.01
N TRP A 59 6.75 -5.49 -16.26
CA TRP A 59 6.20 -4.98 -17.52
C TRP A 59 6.49 -3.48 -17.72
N VAL A 60 6.29 -2.67 -16.68
CA VAL A 60 6.59 -1.22 -16.72
C VAL A 60 8.09 -0.97 -16.96
N LEU A 61 8.96 -1.70 -16.25
CA LEU A 61 10.42 -1.57 -16.39
C LEU A 61 10.91 -2.01 -17.77
N ALA A 62 10.28 -3.03 -18.37
CA ALA A 62 10.60 -3.47 -19.73
C ALA A 62 10.25 -2.40 -20.78
N GLN A 63 9.19 -1.63 -20.57
CA GLN A 63 8.75 -0.56 -21.47
C GLN A 63 9.64 0.70 -21.38
N LEU A 64 10.32 0.90 -20.26
CA LEU A 64 11.21 2.05 -20.01
C LEU A 64 12.66 1.83 -20.47
N ARG A 65 12.99 0.61 -20.92
CA ARG A 65 14.30 0.22 -21.46
C ARG A 65 14.30 0.30 -22.99
#